data_AF-A0A2P2CCX9-F1
#
_entry.id   AF-A0A2P2CCX9-F1
#
_cell.length_a   1.000
_cell.length_b   1.000
_cell.length_c   1.000
_cell.angle_alpha   90.00
_cell.angle_beta   90.00
_cell.angle_gamma   90.00
#
_symmetry.space_group_name_H-M   'P 1'
#
loop_
_entity.id
_entity.type
_entity.pdbx_description
1 polymer ?
#
loop_
_entity_poly.entity_id
_entity_poly.type
_entity_poly.pdbx_seq_one_letter_code
_entity_poly.pdbx_strand_id
1 'polypeptide(L)'
;MSRLAPRLVRALIALVAALIPITGLAFVASPASATSTTLCTGYASCTEQGMSAHGYRKVDDQMFWRMYSGHNCTNYVAYRMVDSGMPNVRPWSGGGNATFWGTENPKITDGVPAVGAVAWWKANVRPAGSAGHVAYVEQVISPDEIIVSQDSWGGDFSWARITRAGGSWPSGFVHFNDVALTNTVKPTVSGTAKVGEVLTATTGSWTPSGATFTYQWRAGNEIIDGATESTYTLRRAQEGLRVAVRVTASKAGFPSDDASSVRTEFVLPGVITNTTVPEISGTPVVDGTLTASAGTWSPAPSAVTYQWYADGDPIDGATAVTFSPTPDLVDKVVRVKVTAARAGYVDRSKRAPATTAVVPGTFTQTVAPALVGEPRLGQTLSVDPGTFTPSDEATVAVRWVRNGELLPDTGESTYQLTAADLGSRIRARVSISKPGYTTLDTRTLTSTRVLATSRLRAQASSPHPGRARFDITVAAPGIDDVTGVVRVRAEHGKLVGEVTLRHGVGHIVLTDLPAGRATYSLRYLGTDTITATVALTRNVRVS
;
A
#
# COMPACT_ATOMS: atom_id res chain seq x y z
N MET A 1 46.97 -2.68 62.98
CA MET A 1 48.31 -2.19 62.58
C MET A 1 48.13 -0.75 62.13
N SER A 2 48.17 0.24 63.04
CA SER A 2 49.38 1.02 63.39
C SER A 2 50.01 1.66 62.13
N ARG A 3 50.04 2.98 61.90
CA ARG A 3 50.56 4.07 62.76
C ARG A 3 50.13 5.44 62.17
N LEU A 4 49.63 6.35 63.01
CA LEU A 4 50.24 7.64 63.41
C LEU A 4 50.34 8.74 62.32
N ALA A 5 49.58 9.81 62.54
CA ALA A 5 49.90 11.20 62.16
C ALA A 5 51.04 11.75 63.10
N PRO A 6 51.30 13.07 63.29
CA PRO A 6 51.06 14.33 62.55
C PRO A 6 52.32 15.28 62.58
N ARG A 7 52.16 16.57 62.21
CA ARG A 7 52.62 17.82 62.91
C ARG A 7 53.33 18.86 62.00
N LEU A 8 52.72 20.07 61.88
CA LEU A 8 53.12 21.40 62.44
C LEU A 8 54.31 22.04 61.70
N VAL A 9 54.29 23.33 61.37
CA VAL A 9 54.80 24.41 62.23
C VAL A 9 54.20 25.78 61.83
N ARG A 10 53.78 26.54 62.85
CA ARG A 10 53.56 28.01 62.84
C ARG A 10 54.90 28.73 63.07
N ALA A 11 55.14 29.88 62.45
CA ALA A 11 56.03 30.89 63.01
C ALA A 11 55.60 32.32 62.62
N LEU A 12 55.23 33.09 63.64
CA LEU A 12 55.08 34.54 63.68
C LEU A 12 56.48 35.17 63.83
N ILE A 13 56.80 36.27 63.15
CA ILE A 13 57.68 37.33 63.70
C ILE A 13 57.18 38.69 63.18
N ALA A 14 56.80 39.56 64.11
CA ALA A 14 56.67 40.99 63.92
C ALA A 14 57.89 41.67 64.56
N LEU A 15 58.44 42.72 63.93
CA LEU A 15 59.24 43.72 64.62
C LEU A 15 59.01 45.09 63.99
N VAL A 16 58.55 46.01 64.84
CA VAL A 16 58.34 47.45 64.60
C VAL A 16 59.61 48.20 65.01
N ALA A 17 60.00 49.20 64.22
CA ALA A 17 60.85 50.30 64.68
C ALA A 17 60.37 51.63 64.06
N ALA A 18 59.92 52.54 64.93
CA ALA A 18 59.70 53.96 64.68
C ALA A 18 61.05 54.72 64.89
N LEU A 19 61.33 55.98 64.54
CA LEU A 19 60.57 57.24 64.40
C LEU A 19 61.58 58.30 63.86
N ILE A 20 61.15 59.32 63.11
CA ILE A 20 61.26 60.78 63.44
C ILE A 20 60.66 61.61 62.27
N PRO A 21 59.93 62.72 62.54
CA PRO A 21 59.09 63.42 61.58
C PRO A 21 59.77 64.63 60.94
N ILE A 22 59.39 64.95 59.70
CA ILE A 22 59.58 66.28 59.13
C ILE A 22 58.20 66.86 58.84
N THR A 23 57.85 67.87 59.61
CA THR A 23 56.70 68.75 59.42
C THR A 23 56.93 69.63 58.19
N GLY A 24 56.26 69.31 57.09
CA GLY A 24 56.02 70.21 55.97
C GLY A 24 54.52 70.38 55.78
N LEU A 25 53.93 71.44 56.35
CA LEU A 25 52.68 71.97 55.83
C LEU A 25 53.01 72.70 54.53
N ALA A 26 52.50 72.22 53.40
CA ALA A 26 51.80 73.06 52.41
C ALA A 26 51.43 72.27 51.16
N PHE A 27 50.15 72.37 50.81
CA PHE A 27 49.46 71.92 49.60
C PHE A 27 49.38 70.41 49.39
N VAL A 28 48.32 69.83 49.96
CA VAL A 28 47.58 68.76 49.28
C VAL A 28 47.09 69.36 47.96
N ALA A 29 47.86 69.19 46.89
CA ALA A 29 47.25 69.21 45.58
C ALA A 29 46.33 67.99 45.55
N SER A 30 45.02 68.23 45.62
CA SER A 30 44.06 67.24 45.10
C SER A 30 44.61 66.80 43.74
N PRO A 31 44.75 65.50 43.45
CA PRO A 31 45.04 65.10 42.08
C PRO A 31 43.95 65.75 41.25
N ALA A 32 44.35 66.60 40.29
CA ALA A 32 43.43 67.10 39.29
C ALA A 32 42.72 65.87 38.73
N SER A 33 41.43 65.71 39.05
CA SER A 33 40.64 64.58 38.59
C SER A 33 40.71 64.61 37.07
N ALA A 34 41.53 63.73 36.52
CA ALA A 34 41.86 63.76 35.11
C ALA A 34 40.55 63.59 34.34
N THR A 35 40.25 64.64 33.57
CA THR A 35 39.44 64.60 32.35
C THR A 35 39.88 63.38 31.53
N SER A 36 38.99 62.77 30.74
CA SER A 36 39.28 61.57 29.93
C SER A 36 40.75 61.52 29.47
N THR A 37 41.50 60.51 29.90
CA THR A 37 42.95 60.44 29.70
C THR A 37 43.24 59.57 28.49
N THR A 38 43.81 60.16 27.44
CA THR A 38 44.34 59.39 26.31
C THR A 38 45.50 58.52 26.78
N LEU A 39 45.38 57.21 26.61
CA LEU A 39 46.40 56.22 26.98
C LEU A 39 47.44 56.09 25.88
N CYS A 40 47.00 56.12 24.63
CA CYS A 40 47.88 56.10 23.45
C CYS A 40 47.18 56.76 22.25
N THR A 41 47.96 57.20 21.26
CA THR A 41 47.46 57.71 19.97
C THR A 41 48.32 57.17 18.85
N GLY A 42 47.67 56.79 17.75
CA GLY A 42 48.27 56.19 16.58
C GLY A 42 48.43 54.68 16.67
N TYR A 43 48.20 54.01 15.54
CA TYR A 43 48.25 52.55 15.45
C TYR A 43 49.56 51.95 15.99
N ALA A 44 50.71 52.56 15.69
CA ALA A 44 52.03 52.04 16.10
C ALA A 44 52.24 52.15 17.62
N SER A 45 52.09 53.36 18.17
CA SER A 45 52.28 53.63 19.61
C SER A 45 51.30 52.83 20.48
N CYS A 46 50.03 52.73 20.05
CA CYS A 46 49.06 51.91 20.76
C CYS A 46 49.42 50.41 20.73
N THR A 47 49.88 49.90 19.58
CA THR A 47 50.29 48.49 19.46
C THR A 47 51.50 48.16 20.36
N GLU A 48 52.49 49.06 20.44
CA GLU A 48 53.66 48.90 21.32
C GLU A 48 53.27 48.82 22.81
N GLN A 49 52.18 49.47 23.20
CA GLN A 49 51.62 49.43 24.55
C GLN A 49 50.65 48.26 24.78
N GLY A 50 50.52 47.33 23.82
CA GLY A 50 49.59 46.20 23.91
C GLY A 50 48.12 46.57 23.66
N MET A 51 47.85 47.79 23.22
CA MET A 51 46.52 48.35 22.95
C MET A 51 46.21 48.28 21.45
N SER A 52 45.71 47.12 21.01
CA SER A 52 45.51 46.83 19.58
C SER A 52 44.40 47.67 18.94
N ALA A 53 44.51 47.95 17.63
CA ALA A 53 43.38 48.40 16.80
C ALA A 53 42.56 47.24 16.23
N HIS A 54 42.82 46.03 16.72
CA HIS A 54 42.15 44.78 16.36
C HIS A 54 42.24 44.38 14.88
N GLY A 55 43.10 45.04 14.11
CA GLY A 55 43.25 44.80 12.67
C GLY A 55 42.63 45.88 11.79
N TYR A 56 41.96 46.88 12.37
CA TYR A 56 41.26 47.93 11.64
C TYR A 56 42.13 48.64 10.59
N ARG A 57 43.41 48.92 10.90
CA ARG A 57 44.37 49.54 9.96
C ARG A 57 44.47 48.82 8.60
N LYS A 58 44.20 47.52 8.54
CA LYS A 58 44.29 46.73 7.30
C LYS A 58 43.02 46.83 6.45
N VAL A 59 41.94 47.36 7.01
CA VAL A 59 40.59 47.34 6.45
C VAL A 59 39.89 48.68 6.62
N ASP A 60 40.61 49.73 7.01
CA ASP A 60 40.03 51.05 7.23
C ASP A 60 39.57 51.70 5.91
N ASP A 61 40.04 51.22 4.76
CA ASP A 61 39.54 51.55 3.43
C ASP A 61 38.14 50.98 3.12
N GLN A 62 37.63 50.05 3.95
CA GLN A 62 36.31 49.42 3.79
C GLN A 62 35.23 50.14 4.59
N MET A 63 33.99 50.08 4.07
CA MET A 63 32.80 50.59 4.75
C MET A 63 32.15 49.49 5.60
N PHE A 64 32.08 49.71 6.90
CA PHE A 64 31.32 48.88 7.83
C PHE A 64 30.00 49.56 8.18
N TRP A 65 28.90 48.82 8.14
CA TRP A 65 27.53 49.34 8.37
C TRP A 65 27.17 50.54 7.49
N ARG A 66 27.78 50.63 6.30
CA ARG A 66 27.66 51.75 5.36
C ARG A 66 28.14 53.09 5.95
N MET A 67 29.00 53.07 6.95
CA MET A 67 29.73 54.26 7.42
C MET A 67 30.85 54.58 6.42
N TYR A 68 31.20 55.85 6.28
CA TYR A 68 32.32 56.26 5.41
C TYR A 68 33.60 55.56 5.85
N SER A 69 34.37 55.05 4.90
CA SER A 69 35.67 54.46 5.19
C SER A 69 36.70 55.51 5.65
N GLY A 70 37.79 55.03 6.23
CA GLY A 70 38.91 55.80 6.74
C GLY A 70 38.83 56.08 8.25
N HIS A 71 39.62 57.05 8.70
CA HIS A 71 39.69 57.45 10.10
C HIS A 71 38.42 58.18 10.54
N ASN A 72 37.51 57.45 11.20
CA ASN A 72 36.35 58.01 11.88
C ASN A 72 35.76 57.03 12.91
N CYS A 73 35.14 57.59 13.95
CA CYS A 73 34.62 56.82 15.08
C CYS A 73 33.55 55.79 14.66
N THR A 74 32.64 56.17 13.75
CA THR A 74 31.51 55.34 13.36
C THR A 74 31.94 54.11 12.56
N ASN A 75 32.90 54.24 11.64
CA ASN A 75 33.39 53.11 10.85
C ASN A 75 34.26 52.18 11.69
N TYR A 76 35.09 52.73 12.58
CA TYR A 76 35.87 51.92 13.53
C TYR A 76 34.98 51.09 14.44
N VAL A 77 33.98 51.70 15.08
CA VAL A 77 33.07 50.97 15.98
C VAL A 77 32.22 49.98 15.19
N ALA A 78 31.72 50.34 14.00
CA ALA A 78 31.01 49.40 13.13
C ALA A 78 31.88 48.20 12.76
N TYR A 79 33.16 48.41 12.44
CA TYR A 79 34.14 47.34 12.25
C TYR A 79 34.27 46.47 13.50
N ARG A 80 34.45 47.05 14.69
CA ARG A 80 34.58 46.28 15.93
C ARG A 80 33.34 45.44 16.23
N MET A 81 32.15 45.95 15.94
CA MET A 81 30.89 45.21 16.05
C MET A 81 30.82 44.03 15.06
N VAL A 82 31.30 44.23 13.83
CA VAL A 82 31.35 43.17 12.81
C VAL A 82 32.39 42.11 13.17
N ASP A 83 33.58 42.54 13.61
CA ASP A 83 34.67 41.69 14.09
C ASP A 83 34.25 40.85 15.30
N SER A 84 33.36 41.38 16.14
CA SER A 84 32.80 40.69 17.28
C SER A 84 31.58 39.80 16.95
N GLY A 85 31.28 39.62 15.66
CA GLY A 85 30.34 38.62 15.15
C GLY A 85 29.01 39.18 14.62
N MET A 86 28.80 40.51 14.59
CA MET A 86 27.62 41.08 13.97
C MET A 86 27.71 41.04 12.44
N PRO A 87 26.58 40.94 11.71
CA PRO A 87 26.58 41.10 10.27
C PRO A 87 27.08 42.50 9.88
N ASN A 88 27.73 42.61 8.72
CA ASN A 88 28.11 43.91 8.14
C ASN A 88 26.89 44.63 7.52
N VAL A 89 25.83 44.78 8.31
CA VAL A 89 24.61 45.49 8.00
C VAL A 89 24.21 46.28 9.24
N ARG A 90 23.98 47.58 9.07
CA ARG A 90 23.57 48.44 10.18
C ARG A 90 22.22 47.99 10.74
N PRO A 91 22.08 47.79 12.06
CA PRO A 91 20.86 47.25 12.65
C PRO A 91 19.67 48.23 12.70
N TRP A 92 19.85 49.48 12.28
CA TRP A 92 18.79 50.50 12.19
C TRP A 92 18.83 51.29 10.87
N SER A 93 17.68 51.86 10.51
CA SER A 93 17.52 52.83 9.41
C SER A 93 17.71 54.27 9.93
N GLY A 94 18.12 55.20 9.07
CA GLY A 94 18.28 56.62 9.44
C GLY A 94 19.71 57.14 9.40
N GLY A 95 20.03 58.13 10.24
CA GLY A 95 21.31 58.85 10.23
C GLY A 95 22.50 57.98 10.64
N GLY A 96 23.64 58.17 9.96
CA GLY A 96 24.90 57.47 10.28
C GLY A 96 25.73 58.13 11.37
N ASN A 97 25.52 59.42 11.64
CA ASN A 97 26.27 60.17 12.64
C ASN A 97 26.17 59.53 14.02
N ALA A 98 27.29 59.52 14.73
CA ALA A 98 27.42 58.95 16.06
C ALA A 98 26.32 59.40 17.03
N THR A 99 25.91 60.67 16.99
CA THR A 99 24.86 61.21 17.87
C THR A 99 23.51 60.49 17.80
N PHE A 100 23.23 59.73 16.74
CA PHE A 100 21.95 59.02 16.60
C PHE A 100 21.99 57.57 17.09
N TRP A 101 23.17 57.00 17.33
CA TRP A 101 23.31 55.56 17.58
C TRP A 101 22.51 55.08 18.80
N GLY A 102 22.59 55.77 19.93
CA GLY A 102 21.79 55.42 21.10
C GLY A 102 20.29 55.71 20.95
N THR A 103 19.92 56.80 20.27
CA THR A 103 18.50 57.17 20.08
C THR A 103 17.77 56.29 19.08
N GLU A 104 18.47 55.75 18.09
CA GLU A 104 17.91 54.78 17.12
C GLU A 104 17.88 53.36 17.69
N ASN A 105 18.58 53.11 18.79
CA ASN A 105 18.63 51.82 19.48
C ASN A 105 18.15 51.92 20.95
N PRO A 106 16.98 52.53 21.24
CA PRO A 106 16.59 52.86 22.62
C PRO A 106 16.30 51.64 23.49
N LYS A 107 15.99 50.48 22.88
CA LYS A 107 15.68 49.23 23.60
C LYS A 107 16.92 48.51 24.14
N ILE A 108 18.09 48.87 23.63
CA ILE A 108 19.38 48.28 24.00
C ILE A 108 20.37 49.35 24.45
N THR A 109 19.92 50.58 24.67
CA THR A 109 20.76 51.67 25.15
C THR A 109 20.40 51.99 26.59
N ASP A 110 21.35 51.86 27.51
CA ASP A 110 21.17 52.25 28.90
C ASP A 110 22.42 52.95 29.48
N GLY A 111 22.50 53.10 30.80
CA GLY A 111 23.58 53.79 31.50
C GLY A 111 24.68 52.89 32.06
N VAL A 112 24.61 51.58 31.83
CA VAL A 112 25.47 50.56 32.43
C VAL A 112 26.63 50.25 31.47
N PRO A 113 27.88 50.47 31.86
CA PRO A 113 29.01 50.08 31.01
C PRO A 113 29.16 48.55 30.99
N ALA A 114 29.44 48.01 29.80
CA ALA A 114 29.80 46.61 29.61
C ALA A 114 30.93 46.49 28.57
N VAL A 115 31.83 45.51 28.75
CA VAL A 115 32.89 45.25 27.77
C VAL A 115 32.25 44.81 26.47
N GLY A 116 32.60 45.46 25.37
CA GLY A 116 32.01 45.24 24.06
C GLY A 116 30.81 46.15 23.74
N ALA A 117 30.26 46.87 24.72
CA ALA A 117 29.25 47.87 24.44
C ALA A 117 29.83 49.04 23.63
N VAL A 118 28.96 49.77 22.93
CA VAL A 118 29.32 51.04 22.29
C VAL A 118 29.10 52.17 23.29
N ALA A 119 30.18 52.76 23.78
CA ALA A 119 30.11 54.03 24.49
C ALA A 119 29.68 55.12 23.51
N TRP A 120 28.54 55.77 23.78
CA TRP A 120 27.91 56.71 22.86
C TRP A 120 27.75 58.10 23.48
N TRP A 121 28.09 59.14 22.72
CA TRP A 121 27.92 60.54 23.10
C TRP A 121 27.02 61.28 22.12
N LYS A 122 26.07 62.04 22.67
CA LYS A 122 25.27 63.01 21.92
C LYS A 122 26.15 64.14 21.37
N ALA A 123 25.66 64.80 20.33
CA ALA A 123 26.29 66.00 19.79
C ALA A 123 26.56 67.05 20.89
N ASN A 124 27.74 67.66 20.84
CA ASN A 124 28.20 68.72 21.74
C ASN A 124 28.33 68.32 23.23
N VAL A 125 28.37 67.02 23.53
CA VAL A 125 28.73 66.50 24.87
C VAL A 125 30.19 66.10 24.85
N ARG A 126 31.04 66.65 25.73
CA ARG A 126 32.48 66.32 25.75
C ARG A 126 32.71 64.80 25.84
N PRO A 127 33.61 64.21 25.04
CA PRO A 127 34.53 64.87 24.10
C PRO A 127 33.96 65.10 22.68
N ALA A 128 32.69 64.77 22.45
CA ALA A 128 32.07 64.79 21.13
C ALA A 128 31.85 66.20 20.56
N GLY A 129 32.07 66.32 19.24
CA GLY A 129 31.69 67.49 18.44
C GLY A 129 30.22 67.48 18.01
N SER A 130 29.88 68.25 16.99
CA SER A 130 28.51 68.43 16.49
C SER A 130 27.87 67.18 15.89
N ALA A 131 28.67 66.17 15.53
CA ALA A 131 28.19 64.88 15.00
C ALA A 131 27.99 63.80 16.08
N GLY A 132 28.31 64.09 17.35
CA GLY A 132 28.42 63.08 18.40
C GLY A 132 29.74 62.30 18.31
N HIS A 133 29.89 61.30 19.18
CA HIS A 133 31.04 60.39 19.19
C HIS A 133 30.63 58.99 19.61
N VAL A 134 31.35 57.97 19.14
CA VAL A 134 31.20 56.58 19.59
C VAL A 134 32.57 55.96 19.80
N ALA A 135 32.67 55.08 20.78
CA ALA A 135 33.88 54.31 21.08
C ALA A 135 33.50 52.89 21.48
N TYR A 136 34.42 51.95 21.30
CA TYR A 136 34.23 50.57 21.73
C TYR A 136 34.75 50.40 23.15
N VAL A 137 33.94 49.86 24.07
CA VAL A 137 34.37 49.62 25.45
C VAL A 137 35.26 48.37 25.52
N GLU A 138 36.55 48.57 25.73
CA GLU A 138 37.53 47.48 25.84
C GLU A 138 37.60 46.92 27.26
N GLN A 139 37.40 47.76 28.29
CA GLN A 139 37.36 47.34 29.70
C GLN A 139 36.38 48.16 30.52
N VAL A 140 35.75 47.51 31.51
CA VAL A 140 34.99 48.17 32.57
C VAL A 140 35.77 47.99 33.88
N ILE A 141 36.37 49.09 34.36
CA ILE A 141 37.17 49.08 35.59
C ILE A 141 36.23 49.20 36.81
N SER A 142 35.16 50.00 36.68
CA SER A 142 34.09 50.13 37.66
C SER A 142 32.82 50.71 37.00
N PRO A 143 31.67 50.83 37.70
CA PRO A 143 30.48 51.51 37.17
C PRO A 143 30.71 52.97 36.74
N ASP A 144 31.81 53.59 37.18
CA ASP A 144 32.17 54.99 36.92
C ASP A 144 33.47 55.13 36.12
N GLU A 145 34.03 54.03 35.62
CA GLU A 145 35.32 54.04 34.92
C GLU A 145 35.43 52.93 33.85
N ILE A 146 35.76 53.35 32.63
CA ILE A 146 35.94 52.48 31.47
C ILE A 146 37.23 52.78 30.73
N ILE A 147 37.73 51.79 29.97
CA ILE A 147 38.75 51.97 28.93
C ILE A 147 38.08 51.71 27.59
N VAL A 148 38.26 52.63 26.65
CA VAL A 148 37.70 52.54 25.30
C VAL A 148 38.79 52.58 24.24
N SER A 149 38.56 51.90 23.13
CA SER A 149 39.28 52.10 21.87
C SER A 149 38.40 52.89 20.91
N GLN A 150 39.01 53.80 20.15
CA GLN A 150 38.27 54.71 19.28
C GLN A 150 39.13 55.23 18.13
N ASP A 151 38.45 55.71 17.10
CA ASP A 151 39.04 56.48 16.00
C ASP A 151 38.29 57.80 15.85
N SER A 152 38.84 58.78 15.13
CA SER A 152 38.29 60.14 15.04
C SER A 152 38.37 60.69 13.62
N TRP A 153 37.35 61.46 13.22
CA TRP A 153 37.31 62.06 11.88
C TRP A 153 38.50 63.01 11.67
N GLY A 154 39.36 62.69 10.72
CA GLY A 154 40.59 63.47 10.45
C GLY A 154 41.64 63.41 11.56
N GLY A 155 41.47 62.51 12.53
CA GLY A 155 42.41 62.21 13.61
C GLY A 155 43.06 60.84 13.44
N ASP A 156 43.52 60.27 14.54
CA ASP A 156 44.17 58.96 14.56
C ASP A 156 43.53 58.05 15.62
N PHE A 157 43.75 56.74 15.48
CA PHE A 157 43.30 55.72 16.42
C PHE A 157 43.83 56.00 17.83
N SER A 158 43.04 55.74 18.87
CA SER A 158 43.46 55.96 20.26
C SER A 158 42.77 55.00 21.22
N TRP A 159 43.42 54.80 22.36
CA TRP A 159 42.78 54.26 23.55
C TRP A 159 42.66 55.35 24.59
N ALA A 160 41.56 55.38 25.32
CA ALA A 160 41.30 56.37 26.35
C ALA A 160 40.68 55.75 27.60
N ARG A 161 41.11 56.24 28.76
CA ARG A 161 40.48 55.98 30.05
C ARG A 161 39.46 57.08 30.33
N ILE A 162 38.22 56.71 30.62
CA ILE A 162 37.12 57.65 30.82
C ILE A 162 36.52 57.42 32.20
N THR A 163 36.44 58.49 33.00
CA THR A 163 35.86 58.48 34.35
C THR A 163 34.61 59.34 34.39
N ARG A 164 33.62 58.97 35.21
CA ARG A 164 32.39 59.74 35.37
C ARG A 164 32.66 61.15 35.92
N ALA A 165 33.58 61.26 36.87
CA ALA A 165 34.01 62.53 37.46
C ALA A 165 34.74 63.46 36.47
N GLY A 166 35.31 62.92 35.38
CA GLY A 166 36.06 63.67 34.38
C GLY A 166 35.20 64.45 33.37
N GLY A 167 33.87 64.49 33.55
CA GLY A 167 32.95 65.29 32.73
C GLY A 167 32.80 64.84 31.26
N SER A 168 33.39 63.70 30.90
CA SER A 168 33.39 63.13 29.54
C SER A 168 32.72 61.76 29.48
N TRP A 169 31.88 61.44 30.47
CA TRP A 169 31.17 60.17 30.53
C TRP A 169 30.23 60.01 29.34
N PRO A 170 30.10 58.79 28.76
CA PRO A 170 29.14 58.52 27.69
C PRO A 170 27.72 58.96 28.04
N SER A 171 26.99 59.45 27.03
CA SER A 171 25.54 59.72 27.13
C SER A 171 24.72 58.44 27.33
N GLY A 172 25.26 57.29 26.94
CA GLY A 172 24.73 55.96 27.18
C GLY A 172 25.67 54.89 26.60
N PHE A 173 25.33 53.64 26.85
CA PHE A 173 26.00 52.45 26.30
C PHE A 173 25.00 51.69 25.45
N VAL A 174 25.35 51.43 24.18
CA VAL A 174 24.53 50.64 23.28
C VAL A 174 25.00 49.20 23.33
N HIS A 175 24.15 48.31 23.84
CA HIS A 175 24.43 46.91 24.09
C HIS A 175 24.03 46.06 22.87
N PHE A 176 24.97 45.87 21.95
CA PHE A 176 24.76 44.95 20.84
C PHE A 176 25.16 43.52 21.27
N ASN A 177 26.38 43.09 21.01
CA ASN A 177 26.74 41.68 21.20
C ASN A 177 27.36 41.34 22.57
N ASP A 178 27.34 42.28 23.52
CA ASP A 178 27.95 42.20 24.85
C ASP A 178 27.02 41.61 25.92
N VAL A 179 25.73 41.52 25.64
CA VAL A 179 24.75 40.79 26.47
C VAL A 179 24.35 39.52 25.73
N ALA A 180 24.52 38.35 26.35
CA ALA A 180 24.12 37.08 25.77
C ALA A 180 22.62 36.81 25.99
N LEU A 181 21.94 36.27 24.97
CA LEU A 181 20.69 35.56 25.21
C LEU A 181 20.96 34.36 26.11
N THR A 182 20.10 34.12 27.10
CA THR A 182 20.22 32.97 28.00
C THR A 182 18.89 32.26 28.14
N ASN A 183 18.89 30.94 27.95
CA ASN A 183 17.75 30.09 28.24
C ASN A 183 17.56 29.92 29.76
N THR A 184 16.39 30.28 30.27
CA THR A 184 16.04 30.14 31.70
C THR A 184 15.13 28.95 31.98
N VAL A 185 14.37 28.50 30.95
CA VAL A 185 13.56 27.28 30.99
C VAL A 185 13.75 26.54 29.68
N LYS A 186 14.12 25.26 29.75
CA LYS A 186 14.39 24.45 28.56
C LYS A 186 13.14 24.27 27.68
N PRO A 187 13.32 24.18 26.35
CA PRO A 187 12.30 23.66 25.45
C PRO A 187 11.74 22.30 25.90
N THR A 188 10.47 22.06 25.64
CA THR A 188 9.81 20.77 25.89
C THR A 188 9.21 20.22 24.59
N VAL A 189 9.07 18.90 24.52
CA VAL A 189 8.38 18.20 23.44
C VAL A 189 7.16 17.51 24.02
N SER A 190 5.99 17.72 23.41
CA SER A 190 4.74 17.03 23.73
C SER A 190 4.23 16.23 22.52
N GLY A 191 3.33 15.28 22.78
CA GLY A 191 2.82 14.32 21.78
C GLY A 191 3.27 12.89 22.07
N THR A 192 2.74 11.94 21.32
CA THR A 192 3.07 10.51 21.48
C THR A 192 4.22 10.13 20.56
N ALA A 193 5.28 9.54 21.11
CA ALA A 193 6.41 9.05 20.33
C ALA A 193 6.02 7.77 19.55
N LYS A 194 5.36 7.94 18.41
CA LYS A 194 4.88 6.84 17.55
C LYS A 194 4.82 7.28 16.09
N VAL A 195 5.18 6.40 15.16
CA VAL A 195 5.15 6.71 13.71
C VAL A 195 3.74 7.14 13.29
N GLY A 196 3.67 8.27 12.58
CA GLY A 196 2.43 8.90 12.11
C GLY A 196 1.86 9.95 13.08
N GLU A 197 2.31 9.98 14.34
CA GLU A 197 1.90 11.00 15.32
C GLU A 197 2.73 12.28 15.19
N VAL A 198 2.16 13.40 15.66
CA VAL A 198 2.80 14.71 15.66
C VAL A 198 3.41 14.99 17.03
N LEU A 199 4.67 15.41 17.03
CA LEU A 199 5.33 16.03 18.18
C LEU A 199 5.28 17.56 18.06
N THR A 200 5.11 18.23 19.19
CA THR A 200 5.05 19.70 19.28
C THR A 200 6.10 20.21 20.23
N ALA A 201 6.89 21.20 19.79
CA ALA A 201 7.93 21.85 20.58
C ALA A 201 7.41 23.12 21.25
N THR A 202 7.87 23.39 22.47
CA THR A 202 7.85 24.73 23.06
C THR A 202 9.22 25.39 22.88
N THR A 203 9.27 26.72 22.92
CA THR A 203 10.54 27.46 22.80
C THR A 203 11.32 27.55 24.10
N GLY A 204 10.69 27.22 25.24
CA GLY A 204 11.24 27.50 26.57
C GLY A 204 11.06 28.97 26.98
N SER A 205 11.90 29.45 27.90
CA SER A 205 11.95 30.85 28.33
C SER A 205 13.35 31.41 28.18
N TRP A 206 13.44 32.66 27.75
CA TRP A 206 14.67 33.32 27.34
C TRP A 206 14.75 34.74 27.90
N THR A 207 15.93 35.13 28.34
CA THR A 207 16.22 36.51 28.76
C THR A 207 17.40 37.07 27.95
N PRO A 208 17.34 38.34 27.51
CA PRO A 208 16.19 39.24 27.56
C PRO A 208 15.04 38.80 26.63
N SER A 209 13.80 39.23 26.92
CA SER A 209 12.59 38.83 26.17
C SER A 209 12.54 39.41 24.75
N GLY A 210 11.65 38.87 23.91
CA GLY A 210 11.42 39.33 22.53
C GLY A 210 12.34 38.72 21.47
N ALA A 211 12.94 37.56 21.76
CA ALA A 211 13.68 36.78 20.75
C ALA A 211 12.72 36.11 19.75
N THR A 212 13.22 35.88 18.54
CA THR A 212 12.62 35.00 17.53
C THR A 212 13.26 33.62 17.61
N PHE A 213 12.55 32.59 17.14
CA PHE A 213 12.96 31.19 17.33
C PHE A 213 12.99 30.42 16.03
N THR A 214 13.99 29.55 15.90
CA THR A 214 14.05 28.52 14.86
C THR A 214 14.21 27.15 15.52
N TYR A 215 13.73 26.11 14.86
CA TYR A 215 13.73 24.75 15.39
C TYR A 215 14.65 23.88 14.54
N GLN A 216 15.23 22.86 15.16
CA GLN A 216 15.86 21.76 14.46
C GLN A 216 15.60 20.46 15.21
N TRP A 217 14.77 19.59 14.62
CA TRP A 217 14.51 18.27 15.19
C TRP A 217 15.68 17.32 14.95
N ARG A 218 15.87 16.41 15.90
CA ARG A 218 16.94 15.41 15.94
C ARG A 218 16.39 14.05 16.37
N ALA A 219 16.89 12.98 15.76
CA ALA A 219 16.63 11.61 16.16
C ALA A 219 17.94 10.99 16.66
N GLY A 220 17.95 10.51 17.91
CA GLY A 220 19.20 10.11 18.55
C GLY A 220 20.17 11.29 18.68
N ASN A 221 21.29 11.23 17.97
CA ASN A 221 22.29 12.31 17.89
C ASN A 221 22.27 13.04 16.53
N GLU A 222 21.52 12.55 15.56
CA GLU A 222 21.53 13.05 14.18
C GLU A 222 20.45 14.12 13.95
N ILE A 223 20.72 15.01 13.01
CA ILE A 223 19.75 16.01 12.54
C ILE A 223 18.73 15.32 11.64
N ILE A 224 17.46 15.70 11.79
CA ILE A 224 16.42 15.34 10.82
C ILE A 224 16.37 16.47 9.78
N ASP A 225 16.85 16.18 8.57
CA ASP A 225 16.94 17.16 7.50
C ASP A 225 15.57 17.79 7.19
N GLY A 226 15.56 19.13 7.11
CA GLY A 226 14.36 19.93 6.80
C GLY A 226 13.31 19.99 7.92
N ALA A 227 13.54 19.35 9.07
CA ALA A 227 12.62 19.42 10.20
C ALA A 227 12.89 20.68 11.04
N THR A 228 12.41 21.83 10.55
CA THR A 228 12.67 23.15 11.13
C THR A 228 11.44 23.85 11.71
N GLU A 229 10.28 23.19 11.65
CA GLU A 229 9.02 23.71 12.18
C GLU A 229 8.85 23.43 13.68
N SER A 230 7.92 24.14 14.32
CA SER A 230 7.57 23.91 15.74
C SER A 230 6.88 22.55 15.97
N THR A 231 6.44 21.88 14.91
CA THR A 231 5.87 20.54 14.95
C THR A 231 6.61 19.59 14.03
N TYR A 232 6.58 18.29 14.35
CA TYR A 232 7.18 17.24 13.54
C TYR A 232 6.35 15.96 13.56
N THR A 233 5.90 15.51 12.38
CA THR A 233 5.27 14.19 12.23
C THR A 233 6.33 13.10 12.16
N LEU A 234 6.28 12.15 13.09
CA LEU A 234 7.21 11.04 13.18
C LEU A 234 7.07 10.10 11.99
N ARG A 235 8.20 9.71 11.39
CA ARG A 235 8.26 8.80 10.24
C ARG A 235 8.92 7.48 10.65
N ARG A 236 8.85 6.48 9.76
CA ARG A 236 9.51 5.18 9.95
C ARG A 236 10.99 5.30 10.31
N ALA A 237 11.71 6.26 9.74
CA ALA A 237 13.13 6.45 10.02
C ALA A 237 13.44 6.76 11.49
N GLN A 238 12.45 7.22 12.26
CA GLN A 238 12.60 7.50 13.68
C GLN A 238 12.20 6.32 14.57
N GLU A 239 11.64 5.23 14.02
CA GLU A 239 11.23 4.05 14.78
C GLU A 239 12.40 3.48 15.61
N GLY A 240 12.15 3.23 16.89
CA GLY A 240 13.18 2.75 17.82
C GLY A 240 14.22 3.80 18.25
N LEU A 241 14.10 5.05 17.79
CA LEU A 241 14.93 6.17 18.23
C LEU A 241 14.18 7.05 19.23
N ARG A 242 14.93 7.89 19.94
CA ARG A 242 14.37 8.96 20.78
C ARG A 242 14.55 10.29 20.08
N VAL A 243 13.54 11.15 20.09
CA VAL A 243 13.54 12.43 19.37
C VAL A 243 13.72 13.59 20.34
N ALA A 244 14.42 14.64 19.90
CA ALA A 244 14.53 15.90 20.62
C ALA A 244 14.52 17.06 19.62
N VAL A 245 14.16 18.25 20.09
CA VAL A 245 14.28 19.50 19.35
C VAL A 245 15.36 20.38 19.97
N ARG A 246 16.18 21.02 19.11
CA ARG A 246 17.02 22.18 19.44
C ARG A 246 16.28 23.43 19.01
N VAL A 247 16.17 24.41 19.89
CA VAL A 247 15.57 25.71 19.63
C VAL A 247 16.68 26.76 19.69
N THR A 248 16.87 27.49 18.60
CA THR A 248 17.82 28.61 18.53
C THR A 248 17.05 29.92 18.66
N ALA A 249 17.43 30.74 19.64
CA ALA A 249 16.88 32.05 19.89
C ALA A 249 17.78 33.14 19.27
N SER A 250 17.15 34.09 18.56
CA SER A 250 17.84 35.21 17.93
C SER A 250 17.15 36.52 18.28
N LYS A 251 17.93 37.56 18.56
CA LYS A 251 17.43 38.90 18.81
C LYS A 251 18.39 39.91 18.18
N ALA A 252 17.86 40.91 17.49
CA ALA A 252 18.68 41.92 16.83
C ALA A 252 19.58 42.64 17.85
N GLY A 253 20.88 42.67 17.56
CA GLY A 253 21.87 43.22 18.49
C GLY A 253 22.00 42.40 19.77
N PHE A 254 21.96 41.06 19.69
CA PHE A 254 22.40 40.11 20.72
C PHE A 254 23.02 38.90 20.00
N PRO A 255 24.03 38.20 20.55
CA PRO A 255 24.46 36.92 20.02
C PRO A 255 23.32 35.90 20.16
N SER A 256 23.14 35.05 19.14
CA SER A 256 22.18 33.94 19.22
C SER A 256 22.65 32.89 20.21
N ASP A 257 21.71 32.24 20.89
CA ASP A 257 21.97 31.10 21.76
C ASP A 257 20.93 30.00 21.51
N ASP A 258 21.22 28.76 21.91
CA ASP A 258 20.34 27.62 21.68
C ASP A 258 20.17 26.71 22.90
N ALA A 259 19.00 26.08 22.98
CA ALA A 259 18.68 25.12 24.03
C ALA A 259 18.03 23.89 23.42
N SER A 260 18.32 22.72 24.00
CA SER A 260 17.74 21.45 23.57
C SER A 260 16.76 20.91 24.61
N SER A 261 15.66 20.36 24.11
CA SER A 261 14.67 19.64 24.92
C SER A 261 15.21 18.32 25.47
N VAL A 262 14.51 17.77 26.47
CA VAL A 262 14.69 16.37 26.88
C VAL A 262 14.20 15.46 25.75
N ARG A 263 14.91 14.35 25.53
CA ARG A 263 14.53 13.33 24.55
C ARG A 263 13.21 12.66 24.93
N THR A 264 12.33 12.46 23.95
CA THR A 264 11.10 11.67 24.08
C THR A 264 11.38 10.24 24.53
N GLU A 265 10.33 9.48 24.83
CA GLU A 265 10.40 8.02 24.82
C GLU A 265 10.80 7.47 23.43
N PHE A 266 11.14 6.19 23.37
CA PHE A 266 11.41 5.52 22.11
C PHE A 266 10.19 5.55 21.20
N VAL A 267 10.40 5.91 19.94
CA VAL A 267 9.34 6.00 18.95
C VAL A 267 8.85 4.59 18.62
N LEU A 268 7.58 4.34 18.93
CA LEU A 268 6.91 3.07 18.66
C LEU A 268 6.44 2.98 17.20
N PRO A 269 6.22 1.77 16.68
CA PRO A 269 5.57 1.59 15.38
C PRO A 269 4.16 2.19 15.37
N GLY A 270 3.75 2.72 14.22
CA GLY A 270 2.39 3.20 13.96
C GLY A 270 1.37 2.06 14.05
N VAL A 271 0.07 2.38 14.08
CA VAL A 271 -0.99 1.36 14.01
C VAL A 271 -1.86 1.63 12.81
N ILE A 272 -2.04 0.63 11.96
CA ILE A 272 -3.03 0.66 10.89
C ILE A 272 -4.38 0.17 11.42
N THR A 273 -5.47 0.82 11.03
CA THR A 273 -6.81 0.51 11.52
C THR A 273 -7.72 0.16 10.35
N ASN A 274 -8.47 -0.94 10.44
CA ASN A 274 -9.51 -1.25 9.47
C ASN A 274 -10.71 -0.31 9.69
N THR A 275 -11.08 0.45 8.66
CA THR A 275 -12.20 1.41 8.69
C THR A 275 -13.45 0.87 7.99
N THR A 276 -13.29 -0.09 7.07
CA THR A 276 -14.39 -0.83 6.45
C THR A 276 -13.99 -2.29 6.36
N VAL A 277 -14.88 -3.18 6.81
CA VAL A 277 -14.62 -4.62 6.87
C VAL A 277 -14.49 -5.19 5.44
N PRO A 278 -13.59 -6.17 5.21
CA PRO A 278 -13.55 -6.94 3.97
C PRO A 278 -14.88 -7.65 3.67
N GLU A 279 -15.15 -7.87 2.39
CA GLU A 279 -16.34 -8.59 1.91
C GLU A 279 -15.96 -9.70 0.92
N ILE A 280 -16.84 -10.70 0.78
CA ILE A 280 -16.73 -11.74 -0.24
C ILE A 280 -17.93 -11.60 -1.17
N SER A 281 -17.69 -11.56 -2.47
CA SER A 281 -18.71 -11.60 -3.51
C SER A 281 -18.63 -12.90 -4.33
N GLY A 282 -19.74 -13.27 -4.96
CA GLY A 282 -19.89 -14.54 -5.68
C GLY A 282 -20.74 -15.55 -4.89
N THR A 283 -21.20 -16.59 -5.59
CA THR A 283 -21.96 -17.70 -4.98
C THR A 283 -20.98 -18.81 -4.59
N PRO A 284 -21.00 -19.30 -3.34
CA PRO A 284 -20.13 -20.39 -2.92
C PRO A 284 -20.64 -21.71 -3.52
N VAL A 285 -20.12 -22.05 -4.70
CA VAL A 285 -20.41 -23.28 -5.43
C VAL A 285 -19.10 -23.90 -5.90
N VAL A 286 -19.00 -25.22 -5.97
CA VAL A 286 -17.82 -25.91 -6.51
C VAL A 286 -17.49 -25.38 -7.91
N ASP A 287 -16.21 -25.12 -8.14
CA ASP A 287 -15.65 -24.50 -9.36
C ASP A 287 -16.18 -23.07 -9.67
N GLY A 288 -17.02 -22.51 -8.80
CA GLY A 288 -17.44 -21.11 -8.85
C GLY A 288 -16.35 -20.17 -8.37
N THR A 289 -16.43 -18.88 -8.74
CA THR A 289 -15.44 -17.90 -8.29
C THR A 289 -15.99 -17.04 -7.15
N LEU A 290 -15.29 -17.05 -6.02
CA LEU A 290 -15.43 -16.07 -4.94
C LEU A 290 -14.37 -14.98 -5.08
N THR A 291 -14.74 -13.73 -4.83
CA THR A 291 -13.82 -12.58 -4.89
C THR A 291 -13.81 -11.83 -3.57
N ALA A 292 -12.63 -11.59 -3.01
CA ALA A 292 -12.46 -10.80 -1.79
C ALA A 292 -12.27 -9.31 -2.10
N SER A 293 -12.93 -8.44 -1.34
CA SER A 293 -12.55 -7.04 -1.23
C SER A 293 -11.58 -6.85 -0.06
N ALA A 294 -10.63 -5.92 -0.18
CA ALA A 294 -9.67 -5.65 0.89
C ALA A 294 -10.29 -4.91 2.11
N GLY A 295 -11.50 -4.36 1.97
CA GLY A 295 -12.02 -3.33 2.86
C GLY A 295 -11.23 -2.02 2.74
N THR A 296 -11.40 -1.13 3.71
CA THR A 296 -10.61 0.12 3.79
C THR A 296 -9.82 0.19 5.09
N TRP A 297 -8.68 0.89 5.04
CA TRP A 297 -7.70 0.93 6.10
C TRP A 297 -7.11 2.34 6.22
N SER A 298 -6.90 2.80 7.46
CA SER A 298 -6.27 4.10 7.73
C SER A 298 -5.11 3.96 8.73
N PRO A 299 -3.93 4.51 8.42
CA PRO A 299 -3.58 5.11 7.13
C PRO A 299 -3.48 4.04 6.02
N ALA A 300 -3.51 4.45 4.75
CA ALA A 300 -3.54 3.51 3.61
C ALA A 300 -2.34 2.53 3.63
N PRO A 301 -2.55 1.22 3.44
CA PRO A 301 -1.47 0.22 3.47
C PRO A 301 -0.59 0.33 2.22
N SER A 302 0.66 -0.11 2.35
CA SER A 302 1.57 -0.30 1.20
C SER A 302 1.45 -1.71 0.61
N ALA A 303 0.90 -2.68 1.36
CA ALA A 303 0.64 -4.03 0.89
C ALA A 303 -0.59 -4.63 1.56
N VAL A 304 -1.31 -5.49 0.83
CA VAL A 304 -2.46 -6.25 1.31
C VAL A 304 -2.29 -7.70 0.89
N THR A 305 -2.50 -8.63 1.83
CA THR A 305 -2.45 -10.08 1.57
C THR A 305 -3.74 -10.75 2.01
N TYR A 306 -4.06 -11.88 1.38
CA TYR A 306 -5.28 -12.66 1.63
C TYR A 306 -4.91 -14.05 2.12
N GLN A 307 -5.80 -14.64 2.92
CA GLN A 307 -5.78 -16.05 3.26
C GLN A 307 -7.23 -16.51 3.36
N TRP A 308 -7.61 -17.51 2.57
CA TRP A 308 -8.93 -18.13 2.63
C TRP A 308 -8.98 -19.25 3.67
N TYR A 309 -10.17 -19.46 4.23
CA TYR A 309 -10.46 -20.39 5.30
C TYR A 309 -11.75 -21.14 5.00
N ALA A 310 -11.82 -22.42 5.38
CA ALA A 310 -13.02 -23.23 5.40
C ALA A 310 -13.31 -23.64 6.84
N ASP A 311 -14.52 -23.38 7.35
CA ASP A 311 -14.94 -23.67 8.73
C ASP A 311 -14.03 -23.15 9.85
N GLY A 312 -13.15 -22.19 9.53
CA GLY A 312 -12.20 -21.60 10.48
C GLY A 312 -10.75 -22.05 10.29
N ASP A 313 -10.52 -23.12 9.51
CA ASP A 313 -9.19 -23.64 9.19
C ASP A 313 -8.65 -23.00 7.91
N PRO A 314 -7.34 -22.66 7.85
CA PRO A 314 -6.74 -22.08 6.66
C PRO A 314 -6.72 -23.09 5.52
N ILE A 315 -7.03 -22.64 4.31
CA ILE A 315 -6.90 -23.43 3.09
C ILE A 315 -5.50 -23.19 2.53
N ASP A 316 -4.69 -24.24 2.46
CA ASP A 316 -3.29 -24.13 2.05
C ASP A 316 -3.15 -23.53 0.64
N GLY A 317 -2.23 -22.56 0.51
CA GLY A 317 -1.96 -21.87 -0.76
C GLY A 317 -3.05 -20.91 -1.25
N ALA A 318 -4.21 -20.84 -0.57
CA ALA A 318 -5.30 -19.96 -0.95
C ALA A 318 -5.04 -18.52 -0.48
N THR A 319 -4.17 -17.80 -1.19
CA THR A 319 -3.75 -16.43 -0.85
C THR A 319 -4.07 -15.38 -1.92
N ALA A 320 -4.74 -15.79 -3.00
CA ALA A 320 -5.16 -14.90 -4.07
C ALA A 320 -6.39 -14.07 -3.66
N VAL A 321 -6.65 -12.99 -4.40
CA VAL A 321 -7.86 -12.16 -4.22
C VAL A 321 -9.14 -12.92 -4.60
N THR A 322 -9.02 -13.89 -5.52
CA THR A 322 -10.09 -14.81 -5.89
C THR A 322 -9.84 -16.20 -5.31
N PHE A 323 -10.92 -16.96 -5.14
CA PHE A 323 -10.88 -18.34 -4.67
C PHE A 323 -11.96 -19.17 -5.37
N SER A 324 -11.59 -20.38 -5.80
CA SER A 324 -12.51 -21.35 -6.40
C SER A 324 -12.73 -22.50 -5.44
N PRO A 325 -13.93 -22.68 -4.84
CA PRO A 325 -14.19 -23.79 -3.93
C PRO A 325 -14.02 -25.14 -4.63
N THR A 326 -13.34 -26.06 -3.96
CA THR A 326 -13.10 -27.43 -4.42
C THR A 326 -14.15 -28.40 -3.87
N PRO A 327 -14.28 -29.62 -4.45
CA PRO A 327 -15.28 -30.60 -4.01
C PRO A 327 -15.27 -30.96 -2.52
N ASP A 328 -14.10 -30.96 -1.87
CA ASP A 328 -13.94 -31.25 -0.44
C ASP A 328 -14.44 -30.15 0.50
N LEU A 329 -14.86 -29.01 -0.08
CA LEU A 329 -15.40 -27.87 0.65
C LEU A 329 -16.93 -27.81 0.64
N VAL A 330 -17.60 -28.73 -0.06
CA VAL A 330 -19.07 -28.85 -0.01
C VAL A 330 -19.53 -28.91 1.45
N ASP A 331 -20.61 -28.20 1.74
CA ASP A 331 -21.21 -27.99 3.07
C ASP A 331 -20.40 -27.12 4.06
N LYS A 332 -19.15 -26.74 3.72
CA LYS A 332 -18.34 -25.85 4.56
C LYS A 332 -18.63 -24.38 4.27
N VAL A 333 -18.46 -23.52 5.27
CA VAL A 333 -18.51 -22.05 5.06
C VAL A 333 -17.13 -21.51 4.75
N VAL A 334 -17.04 -20.64 3.75
CA VAL A 334 -15.77 -20.02 3.32
C VAL A 334 -15.65 -18.62 3.92
N ARG A 335 -14.43 -18.21 4.28
CA ARG A 335 -14.13 -16.89 4.81
C ARG A 335 -12.73 -16.45 4.44
N VAL A 336 -12.53 -15.15 4.21
CA VAL A 336 -11.22 -14.58 3.90
C VAL A 336 -10.70 -13.73 5.06
N LYS A 337 -9.42 -13.86 5.39
CA LYS A 337 -8.67 -12.95 6.26
C LYS A 337 -7.84 -12.05 5.37
N VAL A 338 -8.03 -10.75 5.50
CA VAL A 338 -7.23 -9.73 4.84
C VAL A 338 -6.24 -9.17 5.84
N THR A 339 -4.95 -9.14 5.49
CA THR A 339 -3.88 -8.53 6.31
C THR A 339 -3.30 -7.33 5.58
N ALA A 340 -3.36 -6.16 6.22
CA ALA A 340 -2.84 -4.90 5.71
C ALA A 340 -1.52 -4.57 6.40
N ALA A 341 -0.53 -4.21 5.59
CA ALA A 341 0.81 -3.89 6.03
C ALA A 341 1.22 -2.50 5.53
N ARG A 342 1.93 -1.75 6.38
CA ARG A 342 2.52 -0.47 6.04
C ARG A 342 3.87 -0.33 6.73
N ALA A 343 4.90 0.06 5.98
CA ALA A 343 6.23 0.23 6.52
C ALA A 343 6.25 1.19 7.74
N GLY A 344 6.72 0.72 8.89
CA GLY A 344 6.78 1.49 10.15
C GLY A 344 5.48 1.45 10.97
N TYR A 345 4.54 0.59 10.58
CA TYR A 345 3.29 0.34 11.28
C TYR A 345 3.19 -1.14 11.63
N VAL A 346 2.50 -1.47 12.72
CA VAL A 346 2.18 -2.85 13.06
C VAL A 346 1.10 -3.37 12.11
N ASP A 347 1.37 -4.50 11.47
CA ASP A 347 0.40 -5.18 10.61
C ASP A 347 -0.89 -5.52 11.36
N ARG A 348 -2.00 -5.42 10.65
CA ARG A 348 -3.32 -5.79 11.17
C ARG A 348 -4.10 -6.58 10.17
N SER A 349 -4.97 -7.44 10.69
CA SER A 349 -5.83 -8.28 9.87
C SER A 349 -7.27 -8.19 10.29
N LYS A 350 -8.18 -8.33 9.32
CA LYS A 350 -9.62 -8.39 9.52
C LYS A 350 -10.18 -9.53 8.67
N ARG A 351 -11.16 -10.25 9.21
CA ARG A 351 -11.89 -11.29 8.48
C ARG A 351 -13.17 -10.71 7.92
N ALA A 352 -13.52 -11.11 6.70
CA ALA A 352 -14.86 -10.91 6.17
C ALA A 352 -15.88 -11.76 6.96
N PRO A 353 -17.18 -11.44 6.90
CA PRO A 353 -18.23 -12.40 7.22
C PRO A 353 -18.04 -13.71 6.44
N ALA A 354 -18.45 -14.83 7.02
CA ALA A 354 -18.42 -16.11 6.31
C ALA A 354 -19.52 -16.14 5.24
N THR A 355 -19.29 -16.87 4.16
CA THR A 355 -20.31 -17.16 3.13
C THR A 355 -21.38 -18.09 3.69
N THR A 356 -22.44 -18.33 2.91
CA THR A 356 -23.23 -19.56 3.07
C THR A 356 -22.35 -20.78 2.79
N ALA A 357 -22.84 -21.97 3.16
CA ALA A 357 -22.15 -23.22 2.86
C ALA A 357 -21.94 -23.37 1.34
N VAL A 358 -20.80 -23.94 0.94
CA VAL A 358 -20.52 -24.25 -0.45
C VAL A 358 -21.48 -25.34 -0.93
N VAL A 359 -22.18 -25.08 -2.02
CA VAL A 359 -23.09 -26.05 -2.64
C VAL A 359 -22.38 -26.80 -3.78
N PRO A 360 -22.85 -28.01 -4.12
CA PRO A 360 -22.34 -28.71 -5.30
C PRO A 360 -22.57 -27.91 -6.59
N GLY A 361 -21.65 -28.04 -7.54
CA GLY A 361 -21.83 -27.57 -8.91
C GLY A 361 -23.00 -28.26 -9.61
N THR A 362 -23.45 -27.70 -10.73
CA THR A 362 -24.52 -28.28 -11.54
C THR A 362 -24.08 -28.43 -12.99
N PHE A 363 -24.64 -29.44 -13.65
CA PHE A 363 -24.49 -29.63 -15.09
C PHE A 363 -25.61 -28.92 -15.85
N THR A 364 -25.28 -28.44 -17.04
CA THR A 364 -26.27 -27.99 -18.04
C THR A 364 -26.22 -28.94 -19.23
N GLN A 365 -27.30 -29.67 -19.51
CA GLN A 365 -27.43 -30.46 -20.74
C GLN A 365 -27.72 -29.52 -21.91
N THR A 366 -26.85 -29.49 -22.92
CA THR A 366 -27.02 -28.64 -24.11
C THR A 366 -27.57 -29.42 -25.31
N VAL A 367 -27.24 -30.70 -25.44
CA VAL A 367 -27.83 -31.62 -26.41
C VAL A 367 -28.25 -32.88 -25.69
N ALA A 368 -29.50 -33.31 -25.82
CA ALA A 368 -30.03 -34.50 -25.16
C ALA A 368 -29.37 -35.79 -25.67
N PRO A 369 -29.26 -36.85 -24.84
CA PRO A 369 -28.70 -38.13 -25.26
C PRO A 369 -29.60 -38.83 -26.29
N ALA A 370 -28.98 -39.60 -27.17
CA ALA A 370 -29.65 -40.33 -28.25
C ALA A 370 -29.21 -41.80 -28.32
N LEU A 371 -30.11 -42.65 -28.83
CA LEU A 371 -29.73 -44.00 -29.25
C LEU A 371 -29.24 -43.94 -30.70
N VAL A 372 -28.08 -44.57 -30.93
CA VAL A 372 -27.48 -44.74 -32.25
C VAL A 372 -27.54 -46.22 -32.63
N GLY A 373 -27.99 -46.50 -33.86
CA GLY A 373 -28.16 -47.86 -34.38
C GLY A 373 -29.63 -48.21 -34.67
N GLU A 374 -29.82 -49.30 -35.42
CA GLU A 374 -31.16 -49.79 -35.75
C GLU A 374 -31.63 -50.82 -34.73
N PRO A 375 -32.89 -50.73 -34.23
CA PRO A 375 -33.44 -51.73 -33.32
C PRO A 375 -33.83 -53.00 -34.10
N ARG A 376 -32.82 -53.80 -34.46
CA ARG A 376 -32.97 -55.07 -35.16
C ARG A 376 -32.25 -56.18 -34.42
N LEU A 377 -32.83 -57.38 -34.42
CA LEU A 377 -32.21 -58.54 -33.79
C LEU A 377 -30.77 -58.75 -34.27
N GLY A 378 -29.85 -58.95 -33.33
CA GLY A 378 -28.43 -59.13 -33.58
C GLY A 378 -27.65 -57.85 -33.87
N GLN A 379 -28.31 -56.70 -34.03
CA GLN A 379 -27.64 -55.39 -34.11
C GLN A 379 -27.29 -54.87 -32.71
N THR A 380 -26.39 -53.88 -32.66
CA THR A 380 -26.00 -53.21 -31.42
C THR A 380 -26.57 -51.80 -31.42
N LEU A 381 -27.19 -51.42 -30.31
CA LEU A 381 -27.49 -50.02 -30.01
C LEU A 381 -26.33 -49.43 -29.20
N SER A 382 -25.96 -48.19 -29.50
CA SER A 382 -25.02 -47.40 -28.71
C SER A 382 -25.71 -46.17 -28.16
N VAL A 383 -25.24 -45.67 -27.02
CA VAL A 383 -25.67 -44.38 -26.48
C VAL A 383 -24.70 -43.30 -26.91
N ASP A 384 -25.23 -42.25 -27.53
CA ASP A 384 -24.58 -40.94 -27.56
C ASP A 384 -25.09 -40.16 -26.33
N PRO A 385 -24.24 -39.79 -25.37
CA PRO A 385 -24.66 -39.04 -24.18
C PRO A 385 -25.11 -37.60 -24.48
N GLY A 386 -24.92 -37.14 -25.72
CA GLY A 386 -25.12 -35.75 -26.09
C GLY A 386 -24.03 -34.86 -25.52
N THR A 387 -24.30 -33.55 -25.44
CA THR A 387 -23.35 -32.56 -24.92
C THR A 387 -23.89 -31.94 -23.64
N PHE A 388 -22.99 -31.71 -22.69
CA PHE A 388 -23.28 -31.12 -21.39
C PHE A 388 -22.06 -30.31 -20.93
N THR A 389 -22.29 -29.35 -20.04
CA THR A 389 -21.23 -28.50 -19.47
C THR A 389 -21.39 -28.40 -17.95
N PRO A 390 -20.30 -28.50 -17.17
CA PRO A 390 -18.93 -28.84 -17.59
C PRO A 390 -18.79 -30.30 -18.06
N SER A 391 -17.80 -30.59 -18.90
CA SER A 391 -17.50 -31.96 -19.38
C SER A 391 -16.14 -32.48 -18.93
N ASP A 392 -15.27 -31.59 -18.44
CA ASP A 392 -14.01 -31.94 -17.81
C ASP A 392 -14.25 -32.82 -16.58
N GLU A 393 -13.47 -33.90 -16.48
CA GLU A 393 -13.51 -34.87 -15.37
C GLU A 393 -14.89 -35.51 -15.10
N ALA A 394 -15.86 -35.30 -16.00
CA ALA A 394 -17.16 -35.90 -15.88
C ALA A 394 -17.12 -37.36 -16.34
N THR A 395 -17.84 -38.21 -15.60
CA THR A 395 -18.05 -39.62 -15.95
C THR A 395 -19.48 -39.83 -16.39
N VAL A 396 -19.68 -40.71 -17.39
CA VAL A 396 -20.99 -41.03 -17.95
C VAL A 396 -21.27 -42.50 -17.69
N ALA A 397 -22.33 -42.79 -16.95
CA ALA A 397 -22.84 -44.15 -16.73
C ALA A 397 -24.12 -44.38 -17.52
N VAL A 398 -24.20 -45.52 -18.21
CA VAL A 398 -25.35 -45.91 -19.02
C VAL A 398 -26.05 -47.10 -18.37
N ARG A 399 -27.38 -47.03 -18.25
CA ARG A 399 -28.20 -48.17 -17.83
C ARG A 399 -29.32 -48.43 -18.84
N TRP A 400 -29.35 -49.64 -19.37
CA TRP A 400 -30.33 -50.04 -20.38
C TRP A 400 -31.67 -50.41 -19.76
N VAL A 401 -32.75 -50.09 -20.48
CA VAL A 401 -34.13 -50.27 -20.03
C VAL A 401 -34.92 -50.94 -21.16
N ARG A 402 -35.59 -52.06 -20.85
CA ARG A 402 -36.48 -52.79 -21.78
C ARG A 402 -37.92 -52.64 -21.32
N ASN A 403 -38.80 -52.11 -22.19
CA ASN A 403 -40.22 -51.88 -21.89
C ASN A 403 -40.51 -51.11 -20.58
N GLY A 404 -39.56 -50.29 -20.12
CA GLY A 404 -39.68 -49.53 -18.87
C GLY A 404 -38.94 -50.13 -17.67
N GLU A 405 -38.54 -51.40 -17.74
CA GLU A 405 -37.81 -52.11 -16.69
C GLU A 405 -36.30 -52.02 -16.89
N LEU A 406 -35.57 -51.83 -15.79
CA LEU A 406 -34.10 -51.73 -15.81
C LEU A 406 -33.49 -53.11 -16.08
N LEU A 407 -32.59 -53.18 -17.04
CA LEU A 407 -31.80 -54.38 -17.30
C LEU A 407 -30.62 -54.47 -16.33
N PRO A 408 -30.02 -55.67 -16.16
CA PRO A 408 -28.77 -55.83 -15.41
C PRO A 408 -27.70 -54.85 -15.89
N ASP A 409 -26.97 -54.27 -14.94
CA ASP A 409 -25.90 -53.35 -15.27
C ASP A 409 -24.70 -54.09 -15.84
N THR A 410 -24.34 -53.74 -17.07
CA THR A 410 -23.13 -54.21 -17.72
C THR A 410 -22.00 -53.19 -17.65
N GLY A 411 -22.28 -51.93 -17.27
CA GLY A 411 -21.35 -50.82 -17.38
C GLY A 411 -21.06 -50.37 -18.82
N GLU A 412 -21.67 -51.01 -19.81
CA GLU A 412 -21.39 -50.79 -21.23
C GLU A 412 -22.29 -49.70 -21.83
N SER A 413 -21.69 -48.80 -22.60
CA SER A 413 -22.42 -47.79 -23.40
C SER A 413 -23.08 -48.38 -24.65
N THR A 414 -22.87 -49.67 -24.90
CA THR A 414 -23.45 -50.43 -26.01
C THR A 414 -24.31 -51.60 -25.52
N TYR A 415 -25.29 -52.00 -26.31
CA TYR A 415 -26.21 -53.08 -26.01
C TYR A 415 -26.57 -53.89 -27.24
N GLN A 416 -26.18 -55.16 -27.24
CA GLN A 416 -26.49 -56.10 -28.31
C GLN A 416 -27.93 -56.60 -28.17
N LEU A 417 -28.71 -56.45 -29.23
CA LEU A 417 -30.10 -56.86 -29.27
C LEU A 417 -30.22 -58.38 -29.46
N THR A 418 -30.85 -59.03 -28.49
CA THR A 418 -31.03 -60.48 -28.43
C THR A 418 -32.47 -60.88 -28.76
N ALA A 419 -32.74 -62.19 -28.86
CA ALA A 419 -34.10 -62.68 -29.09
C ALA A 419 -35.07 -62.24 -27.98
N ALA A 420 -34.60 -62.04 -26.74
CA ALA A 420 -35.41 -61.56 -25.63
C ALA A 420 -35.88 -60.10 -25.80
N ASP A 421 -35.28 -59.35 -26.74
CA ASP A 421 -35.66 -57.98 -27.03
C ASP A 421 -36.73 -57.88 -28.12
N LEU A 422 -37.04 -58.95 -28.86
CA LEU A 422 -37.99 -58.93 -29.96
C LEU A 422 -39.36 -58.39 -29.53
N GLY A 423 -39.89 -57.45 -30.33
CA GLY A 423 -41.13 -56.74 -30.03
C GLY A 423 -41.02 -55.73 -28.89
N SER A 424 -39.95 -55.75 -28.09
CA SER A 424 -39.72 -54.78 -27.02
C SER A 424 -39.18 -53.47 -27.55
N ARG A 425 -39.32 -52.41 -26.74
CA ARG A 425 -38.68 -51.13 -26.97
C ARG A 425 -37.55 -50.92 -25.96
N ILE A 426 -36.45 -50.36 -26.43
CA ILE A 426 -35.25 -50.13 -25.66
C ILE A 426 -35.06 -48.63 -25.42
N ARG A 427 -34.57 -48.27 -24.23
CA ARG A 427 -34.16 -46.90 -23.87
C ARG A 427 -32.92 -46.99 -23.00
N ALA A 428 -32.08 -45.96 -22.99
CA ALA A 428 -31.01 -45.83 -22.01
C ALA A 428 -31.30 -44.69 -21.01
N ARG A 429 -31.00 -44.95 -19.73
CA ARG A 429 -30.78 -43.89 -18.71
C ARG A 429 -29.30 -43.53 -18.75
N VAL A 430 -29.01 -42.24 -18.70
CA VAL A 430 -27.65 -41.70 -18.74
C VAL A 430 -27.47 -40.85 -17.48
N SER A 431 -26.47 -41.20 -16.69
CA SER A 431 -26.13 -40.50 -15.45
C SER A 431 -24.76 -39.86 -15.61
N ILE A 432 -24.68 -38.55 -15.42
CA ILE A 432 -23.46 -37.77 -15.58
C ILE A 432 -23.04 -37.28 -14.19
N SER A 433 -21.82 -37.60 -13.78
CA SER A 433 -21.28 -37.23 -12.46
C SER A 433 -19.86 -36.68 -12.54
N LYS A 434 -19.55 -35.73 -11.66
CA LYS A 434 -18.22 -35.13 -11.44
C LYS A 434 -18.07 -34.90 -9.93
N PRO A 435 -16.89 -35.10 -9.32
CA PRO A 435 -16.69 -34.81 -7.90
C PRO A 435 -17.15 -33.39 -7.54
N GLY A 436 -17.94 -33.26 -6.47
CA GLY A 436 -18.47 -31.95 -6.04
C GLY A 436 -19.61 -31.40 -6.90
N TYR A 437 -20.17 -32.17 -7.85
CA TYR A 437 -21.33 -31.77 -8.64
C TYR A 437 -22.56 -32.62 -8.30
N THR A 438 -23.73 -32.00 -8.36
CA THR A 438 -25.00 -32.73 -8.36
C THR A 438 -25.08 -33.57 -9.63
N THR A 439 -25.30 -34.88 -9.48
CA THR A 439 -25.41 -35.81 -10.61
C THR A 439 -26.58 -35.41 -11.51
N LEU A 440 -26.34 -35.40 -12.83
CA LEU A 440 -27.36 -35.13 -13.83
C LEU A 440 -27.85 -36.45 -14.42
N ASP A 441 -29.09 -36.82 -14.09
CA ASP A 441 -29.77 -37.97 -14.68
C ASP A 441 -30.66 -37.55 -15.85
N THR A 442 -30.43 -38.16 -17.00
CA THR A 442 -31.21 -37.96 -18.23
C THR A 442 -31.47 -39.31 -18.91
N ARG A 443 -32.17 -39.30 -20.04
CA ARG A 443 -32.55 -40.52 -20.76
C ARG A 443 -32.71 -40.26 -22.25
N THR A 444 -32.40 -41.26 -23.04
CA THR A 444 -32.68 -41.23 -24.47
C THR A 444 -34.19 -41.28 -24.73
N LEU A 445 -34.60 -40.93 -25.94
CA LEU A 445 -35.91 -41.36 -26.44
C LEU A 445 -35.97 -42.90 -26.50
N THR A 446 -37.18 -43.42 -26.43
CA THR A 446 -37.45 -44.85 -26.54
C THR A 446 -37.38 -45.28 -28.02
N SER A 447 -36.71 -46.39 -28.31
CA SER A 447 -36.58 -46.95 -29.66
C SER A 447 -37.95 -47.35 -30.25
N THR A 448 -37.98 -47.58 -31.57
CA THR A 448 -39.01 -48.43 -32.18
C THR A 448 -38.85 -49.88 -31.68
N ARG A 449 -39.86 -50.73 -31.94
CA ARG A 449 -39.79 -52.13 -31.53
C ARG A 449 -38.61 -52.82 -32.20
N VAL A 450 -37.95 -53.70 -31.47
CA VAL A 450 -36.88 -54.53 -32.01
C VAL A 450 -37.49 -55.61 -32.91
N LEU A 451 -37.09 -55.65 -34.17
CA LEU A 451 -37.63 -56.59 -35.16
C LEU A 451 -36.55 -57.52 -35.73
N ALA A 452 -36.92 -58.75 -36.08
CA ALA A 452 -36.11 -59.63 -36.90
C ALA A 452 -36.31 -59.31 -38.39
N THR A 453 -35.22 -59.35 -39.17
CA THR A 453 -35.29 -59.14 -40.62
C THR A 453 -35.87 -60.37 -41.31
N SER A 454 -37.00 -60.21 -41.98
CA SER A 454 -37.62 -61.27 -42.80
C SER A 454 -36.90 -61.49 -44.13
N ARG A 455 -36.97 -62.73 -44.62
CA ARG A 455 -36.53 -63.17 -45.93
C ARG A 455 -37.67 -63.90 -46.62
N LEU A 456 -38.30 -63.26 -47.61
CA LEU A 456 -39.36 -63.85 -48.43
C LEU A 456 -38.77 -64.59 -49.63
N ARG A 457 -39.19 -65.84 -49.81
CA ARG A 457 -38.98 -66.65 -51.01
C ARG A 457 -40.34 -67.09 -51.52
N ALA A 458 -40.49 -67.11 -52.84
CA ALA A 458 -41.70 -67.62 -53.49
C ALA A 458 -41.31 -68.38 -54.75
N GLN A 459 -41.88 -69.57 -54.92
CA GLN A 459 -41.86 -70.32 -56.16
C GLN A 459 -43.22 -70.17 -56.83
N ALA A 460 -43.24 -69.97 -58.14
CA ALA A 460 -44.46 -69.77 -58.89
C ALA A 460 -44.58 -70.82 -59.99
N SER A 461 -45.78 -71.39 -60.16
CA SER A 461 -46.08 -72.39 -61.16
C SER A 461 -47.50 -72.21 -61.72
N SER A 462 -47.78 -72.76 -62.90
CA SER A 462 -49.12 -72.78 -63.52
C SER A 462 -49.57 -74.23 -63.68
N PRO A 463 -50.05 -74.90 -62.62
CA PRO A 463 -50.28 -76.34 -62.65
C PRO A 463 -51.50 -76.75 -63.49
N HIS A 464 -52.44 -75.82 -63.75
CA HIS A 464 -53.65 -76.05 -64.55
C HIS A 464 -53.97 -74.78 -65.38
N PRO A 465 -54.69 -74.90 -66.51
CA PRO A 465 -55.09 -73.74 -67.32
C PRO A 465 -55.81 -72.67 -66.51
N GLY A 466 -55.48 -71.40 -66.76
CA GLY A 466 -56.08 -70.25 -66.06
C GLY A 466 -55.76 -70.14 -64.57
N ARG A 467 -54.76 -70.87 -64.04
CA ARG A 467 -54.37 -70.83 -62.62
C ARG A 467 -52.89 -70.58 -62.40
N ALA A 468 -52.55 -69.77 -61.39
CA ALA A 468 -51.17 -69.56 -60.94
C ALA A 468 -51.05 -69.93 -59.46
N ARG A 469 -50.15 -70.86 -59.12
CA ARG A 469 -49.84 -71.27 -57.76
C ARG A 469 -48.56 -70.59 -57.28
N PHE A 470 -48.58 -70.07 -56.06
CA PHE A 470 -47.41 -69.56 -55.36
C PHE A 470 -47.17 -70.36 -54.09
N ASP A 471 -46.01 -71.01 -54.01
CA ASP A 471 -45.51 -71.65 -52.79
C ASP A 471 -44.55 -70.66 -52.12
N ILE A 472 -44.95 -70.16 -50.95
CA ILE A 472 -44.32 -69.03 -50.29
C ILE A 472 -43.68 -69.49 -48.99
N THR A 473 -42.43 -69.07 -48.78
CA THR A 473 -41.70 -69.28 -47.52
C THR A 473 -41.15 -67.94 -47.04
N VAL A 474 -41.43 -67.60 -45.78
CA VAL A 474 -40.80 -66.47 -45.08
C VAL A 474 -40.02 -67.03 -43.91
N ALA A 475 -38.74 -66.70 -43.86
CA ALA A 475 -37.87 -67.00 -42.73
C ALA A 475 -37.46 -65.70 -42.04
N ALA A 476 -37.39 -65.70 -40.71
CA ALA A 476 -36.82 -64.62 -39.92
C ALA A 476 -35.83 -65.25 -38.93
N PRO A 477 -34.51 -65.05 -39.10
CA PRO A 477 -33.53 -65.62 -38.18
C PRO A 477 -33.85 -65.26 -36.73
N GLY A 478 -33.80 -66.25 -35.82
CA GLY A 478 -34.13 -66.09 -34.40
C GLY A 478 -35.61 -66.15 -34.05
N ILE A 479 -36.49 -66.48 -35.01
CA ILE A 479 -37.92 -66.74 -34.77
C ILE A 479 -38.29 -68.07 -35.42
N ASP A 480 -38.64 -69.05 -34.59
CA ASP A 480 -38.92 -70.42 -35.02
C ASP A 480 -40.31 -70.56 -35.68
N ASP A 481 -41.30 -69.77 -35.24
CA ASP A 481 -42.65 -69.77 -35.79
C ASP A 481 -43.01 -68.44 -36.46
N VAL A 482 -42.70 -68.33 -37.75
CA VAL A 482 -43.03 -67.15 -38.55
C VAL A 482 -44.50 -67.17 -38.96
N THR A 483 -45.26 -66.20 -38.47
CA THR A 483 -46.68 -65.98 -38.81
C THR A 483 -46.88 -64.66 -39.56
N GLY A 484 -48.11 -64.36 -40.01
CA GLY A 484 -48.46 -63.10 -40.66
C GLY A 484 -48.94 -63.30 -42.09
N VAL A 485 -49.13 -62.19 -42.82
CA VAL A 485 -49.81 -62.21 -44.12
C VAL A 485 -48.87 -61.83 -45.27
N VAL A 486 -48.95 -62.56 -46.38
CA VAL A 486 -48.34 -62.21 -47.66
C VAL A 486 -49.44 -61.78 -48.63
N ARG A 487 -49.32 -60.57 -49.16
CA ARG A 487 -50.18 -60.06 -50.22
C ARG A 487 -49.60 -60.37 -51.58
N VAL A 488 -50.42 -60.84 -52.51
CA VAL A 488 -50.08 -61.03 -53.92
C VAL A 488 -50.83 -59.99 -54.75
N ARG A 489 -50.09 -59.19 -55.51
CA ARG A 489 -50.62 -58.17 -56.41
C ARG A 489 -50.24 -58.45 -57.85
N ALA A 490 -51.19 -58.31 -58.76
CA ALA A 490 -50.95 -58.36 -60.20
C ALA A 490 -50.39 -57.02 -60.72
N GLU A 491 -50.23 -56.92 -62.04
CA GLU A 491 -49.81 -55.69 -62.72
C GLU A 491 -50.69 -54.49 -62.33
N HIS A 492 -50.09 -53.30 -62.33
CA HIS A 492 -50.70 -52.05 -61.81
C HIS A 492 -51.08 -52.08 -60.31
N GLY A 493 -50.61 -53.07 -59.54
CA GLY A 493 -50.75 -53.10 -58.08
C GLY A 493 -52.10 -53.62 -57.56
N LYS A 494 -52.96 -54.16 -58.43
CA LYS A 494 -54.25 -54.75 -58.03
C LYS A 494 -54.02 -55.92 -57.08
N LEU A 495 -54.62 -55.88 -55.89
CA LEU A 495 -54.62 -57.01 -54.96
C LEU A 495 -55.42 -58.17 -55.55
N VAL A 496 -54.78 -59.31 -55.73
CA VAL A 496 -55.39 -60.51 -56.34
C VAL A 496 -55.41 -61.71 -55.38
N GLY A 497 -54.71 -61.62 -54.25
CA GLY A 497 -54.79 -62.64 -53.22
C GLY A 497 -54.04 -62.27 -51.95
N GLU A 498 -54.41 -62.92 -50.86
CA GLU A 498 -53.72 -62.86 -49.57
C GLU A 498 -53.57 -64.27 -49.01
N VAL A 499 -52.45 -64.55 -48.37
CA VAL A 499 -52.22 -65.82 -47.68
C VAL A 499 -51.63 -65.58 -46.30
N THR A 500 -52.22 -66.23 -45.30
CA THR A 500 -51.67 -66.26 -43.95
C THR A 500 -50.65 -67.38 -43.85
N LEU A 501 -49.45 -67.05 -43.39
CA LEU A 501 -48.38 -67.98 -43.14
C LEU A 501 -48.62 -68.74 -41.83
N ARG A 502 -48.28 -70.03 -41.84
CA ARG A 502 -48.16 -70.88 -40.65
C ARG A 502 -46.78 -71.54 -40.69
N HIS A 503 -46.00 -71.44 -39.62
CA HIS A 503 -44.63 -71.97 -39.57
C HIS A 503 -43.76 -71.48 -40.75
N GLY A 504 -43.92 -70.21 -41.12
CA GLY A 504 -43.20 -69.57 -42.21
C GLY A 504 -43.65 -69.98 -43.62
N VAL A 505 -44.65 -70.84 -43.78
CA VAL A 505 -45.09 -71.34 -45.09
C VAL A 505 -46.52 -70.93 -45.40
N GLY A 506 -46.79 -70.60 -46.66
CA GLY A 506 -48.13 -70.34 -47.17
C GLY A 506 -48.25 -70.72 -48.64
N HIS A 507 -49.44 -71.14 -49.04
CA HIS A 507 -49.74 -71.53 -50.42
C HIS A 507 -50.98 -70.77 -50.90
N ILE A 508 -50.93 -70.24 -52.11
CA ILE A 508 -52.09 -69.58 -52.73
C ILE A 508 -52.18 -69.96 -54.20
N VAL A 509 -53.40 -70.23 -54.66
CA VAL A 509 -53.72 -70.48 -56.06
C VAL A 509 -54.67 -69.39 -56.52
N LEU A 510 -54.21 -68.59 -57.48
CA LEU A 510 -55.04 -67.62 -58.18
C LEU A 510 -55.77 -68.33 -59.32
N THR A 511 -57.07 -68.08 -59.50
CA THR A 511 -57.92 -68.67 -60.55
C THR A 511 -58.40 -67.62 -61.55
N ASP A 512 -58.99 -68.07 -62.65
CA ASP A 512 -59.64 -67.23 -63.67
C ASP A 512 -58.68 -66.20 -64.30
N LEU A 513 -57.42 -66.63 -64.47
CA LEU A 513 -56.36 -65.80 -65.05
C LEU A 513 -56.32 -65.93 -66.58
N PRO A 514 -56.10 -64.83 -67.33
CA PRO A 514 -55.90 -64.89 -68.76
C PRO A 514 -54.63 -65.65 -69.12
N ALA A 515 -54.65 -66.40 -70.22
CA ALA A 515 -53.46 -67.09 -70.74
C ALA A 515 -52.41 -66.07 -71.19
N GLY A 516 -51.14 -66.35 -70.89
CA GLY A 516 -50.03 -65.44 -71.21
C GLY A 516 -49.00 -65.30 -70.09
N ARG A 517 -48.04 -64.39 -70.28
CA ARG A 517 -47.08 -64.02 -69.22
C ARG A 517 -47.68 -62.89 -68.38
N ALA A 518 -47.69 -63.08 -67.07
CA ALA A 518 -48.11 -62.05 -66.12
C ALA A 518 -47.06 -61.91 -65.01
N THR A 519 -46.94 -60.69 -64.50
CA THR A 519 -46.03 -60.35 -63.41
C THR A 519 -46.80 -60.18 -62.10
N TYR A 520 -46.36 -60.87 -61.04
CA TYR A 520 -46.96 -60.77 -59.71
C TYR A 520 -45.93 -60.27 -58.70
N SER A 521 -46.36 -59.39 -57.80
CA SER A 521 -45.57 -58.89 -56.69
C SER A 521 -46.08 -59.45 -55.37
N LEU A 522 -45.21 -60.09 -54.61
CA LEU A 522 -45.52 -60.71 -53.33
C LEU A 522 -44.88 -59.90 -52.21
N ARG A 523 -45.65 -59.46 -51.22
CA ARG A 523 -45.13 -58.70 -50.08
C ARG A 523 -45.63 -59.27 -48.77
N TYR A 524 -44.70 -59.73 -47.94
CA TYR A 524 -44.97 -60.04 -46.54
C TYR A 524 -45.12 -58.75 -45.74
N LEU A 525 -46.20 -58.64 -44.98
CA LEU A 525 -46.58 -57.41 -44.26
C LEU A 525 -45.83 -57.18 -42.95
N GLY A 526 -45.08 -58.19 -42.47
CA GLY A 526 -44.43 -58.12 -41.16
C GLY A 526 -45.39 -58.45 -40.02
N THR A 527 -44.83 -58.43 -38.81
CA THR A 527 -45.52 -58.48 -37.53
C THR A 527 -44.90 -57.43 -36.60
N ASP A 528 -45.36 -57.40 -35.37
CA ASP A 528 -44.79 -56.67 -34.24
C ASP A 528 -43.40 -57.19 -33.80
N THR A 529 -42.94 -58.31 -34.35
CA THR A 529 -41.59 -58.88 -34.13
C THR A 529 -40.79 -59.12 -35.41
N ILE A 530 -41.40 -59.01 -36.60
CA ILE A 530 -40.75 -59.30 -37.90
C ILE A 530 -40.95 -58.13 -38.87
N THR A 531 -39.90 -57.71 -39.56
CA THR A 531 -40.00 -56.64 -40.56
C THR A 531 -40.92 -57.02 -41.73
N ALA A 532 -41.64 -56.06 -42.29
CA ALA A 532 -42.23 -56.22 -43.61
C ALA A 532 -41.13 -56.42 -44.66
N THR A 533 -41.44 -57.15 -45.73
CA THR A 533 -40.51 -57.31 -46.86
C THR A 533 -40.73 -56.23 -47.92
N VAL A 534 -39.69 -56.01 -48.72
CA VAL A 534 -39.85 -55.43 -50.06
C VAL A 534 -40.62 -56.43 -50.93
N ALA A 535 -41.39 -55.92 -51.90
CA ALA A 535 -42.14 -56.79 -52.79
C ALA A 535 -41.20 -57.65 -53.66
N LEU A 536 -41.40 -58.96 -53.64
CA LEU A 536 -40.71 -59.95 -54.47
C LEU A 536 -41.51 -60.20 -55.74
N THR A 537 -40.91 -59.93 -56.89
CA THR A 537 -41.56 -60.11 -58.19
C THR A 537 -41.37 -61.54 -58.73
N ARG A 538 -42.43 -62.11 -59.28
CA ARG A 538 -42.43 -63.41 -59.96
C ARG A 538 -43.21 -63.35 -61.26
N ASN A 539 -42.57 -63.82 -62.33
CA ASN A 539 -43.22 -63.96 -63.62
C ASN A 539 -43.80 -65.35 -63.73
N VAL A 540 -45.06 -65.44 -64.14
CA VAL A 540 -45.75 -66.70 -64.36
C VAL A 540 -46.26 -66.72 -65.78
N ARG A 541 -46.04 -67.83 -66.48
CA ARG A 541 -46.70 -68.09 -67.76
C ARG A 541 -47.91 -68.97 -67.48
N VAL A 542 -49.09 -68.36 -67.54
CA VAL A 542 -50.37 -69.07 -67.40
C VAL A 542 -50.68 -69.74 -68.74
N SER A 543 -50.82 -71.07 -68.70
CA SER A 543 -51.16 -71.91 -69.86
C SER A 543 -52.61 -71.78 -70.26
#